data_AF-A0A7C1PYK0-F1
#
_entry.id   AF-A0A7C1PYK0-F1
#
_cell.length_a   1.000
_cell.length_b   1.000
_cell.length_c   1.000
_cell.angle_alpha   90.00
_cell.angle_beta   90.00
_cell.angle_gamma   90.00
#
_symmetry.space_group_name_H-M   'P 1'
#
loop_
_entity.id
_entity.type
_entity.pdbx_description
1 polymer ?
#
loop_
_entity_poly.entity_id
_entity_poly.type
_entity_poly.pdbx_seq_one_letter_code
_entity_poly.pdbx_strand_id
1 'polypeptide(L)'
;MKKIAILLVLLLGAGIFLGSRLQNMSIATQDSNAIDAFGRFRISRPFNVFDMQFTYDLEPLFFEEVATGGGDVTHVANSSAARLTTGGATSGDGVKFQTFEYFRYQPGKSHLIVFTTILGSKTSNVRKRIGYFDDDNGFFFEQDGSNFKVVRRTKTSGAVVDNAINQSLWNLDVLDGTGSSGITLDESKDNIYVIDFQWLGAGRIRFGMDFGGQITYVHEIKFANTESVPFTVTGDLPFRAEIFNTAAASGANTFDFTCVAIMSEGGFNPLGLSGSTESPVLRNVTTGNEPLPIISIRPRATFQGITFRGVVVPKSYSLISEDATISYQLIFGGTLTGAVFADVDTVNSGVQADASATAIT
;
A
#
# COMPACT_ATOMS: atom_id res chain seq x y z
N MET A 1 -77.63 -39.08 28.86
CA MET A 1 -76.88 -39.49 27.66
C MET A 1 -76.19 -38.28 27.07
N LYS A 2 -74.89 -38.07 27.36
CA LYS A 2 -74.12 -36.94 26.84
C LYS A 2 -73.64 -37.27 25.42
N LYS A 3 -74.10 -36.52 24.41
CA LYS A 3 -73.53 -36.56 23.06
C LYS A 3 -72.26 -35.72 23.05
N ILE A 4 -71.14 -36.34 22.72
CA ILE A 4 -69.85 -35.67 22.49
C ILE A 4 -69.87 -35.18 21.03
N ALA A 5 -69.79 -33.88 20.82
CA ALA A 5 -69.55 -33.28 19.51
C ALA A 5 -68.05 -33.03 19.37
N ILE A 6 -67.41 -33.71 18.42
CA ILE A 6 -66.01 -33.47 18.05
C ILE A 6 -66.03 -32.35 17.00
N LEU A 7 -65.49 -31.19 17.36
CA LEU A 7 -65.28 -30.08 16.43
C LEU A 7 -63.88 -30.25 15.81
N LEU A 8 -63.83 -30.68 14.55
CA LEU A 8 -62.60 -30.73 13.76
C LEU A 8 -62.31 -29.30 13.25
N VAL A 9 -61.32 -28.62 13.83
CA VAL A 9 -60.87 -27.32 13.34
C VAL A 9 -59.82 -27.55 12.25
N LEU A 10 -60.20 -27.27 11.01
CA LEU A 10 -59.31 -27.22 9.86
C LEU A 10 -58.52 -25.90 9.94
N LEU A 11 -57.25 -25.95 10.37
CA LEU A 11 -56.35 -24.80 10.21
C LEU A 11 -55.95 -24.67 8.73
N LEU A 12 -56.67 -23.84 7.99
CA LEU A 12 -56.21 -23.30 6.72
C LEU A 12 -55.01 -22.40 7.02
N GLY A 13 -53.82 -22.85 6.62
CA GLY A 13 -52.59 -22.07 6.71
C GLY A 13 -52.72 -20.79 5.89
N ALA A 14 -53.01 -19.69 6.57
CA ALA A 14 -52.78 -18.36 6.02
C ALA A 14 -51.26 -18.19 5.91
N GLY A 15 -50.73 -18.44 4.71
CA GLY A 15 -49.37 -18.07 4.37
C GLY A 15 -49.20 -16.58 4.65
N ILE A 16 -48.50 -16.26 5.73
CA ILE A 16 -47.99 -14.91 5.95
C ILE A 16 -46.93 -14.70 4.87
N PHE A 17 -47.37 -14.19 3.72
CA PHE A 17 -46.48 -13.51 2.80
C PHE A 17 -45.94 -12.29 3.55
N LEU A 18 -44.82 -12.49 4.24
CA LEU A 18 -43.88 -11.42 4.56
C LEU A 18 -43.31 -10.94 3.22
N GLY A 19 -44.13 -10.22 2.47
CA GLY A 19 -43.64 -9.37 1.40
C GLY A 19 -42.63 -8.46 2.06
N SER A 20 -41.35 -8.66 1.74
CA SER A 20 -40.29 -7.73 2.08
C SER A 20 -40.67 -6.39 1.47
N ARG A 21 -41.38 -5.56 2.23
CA ARG A 21 -41.60 -4.17 1.86
C ARG A 21 -40.22 -3.55 1.89
N LEU A 22 -39.66 -3.32 0.70
CA LEU A 22 -38.67 -2.27 0.53
C LEU A 22 -39.32 -1.01 1.09
N GLN A 23 -38.99 -0.66 2.33
CA GLN A 23 -39.43 0.60 2.90
C GLN A 23 -38.67 1.67 2.14
N ASN A 24 -39.39 2.57 1.48
CA ASN A 24 -38.81 3.82 1.04
C ASN A 24 -38.37 4.58 2.30
N MET A 25 -37.12 4.39 2.70
CA MET A 25 -36.49 5.18 3.74
C MET A 25 -36.13 6.52 3.13
N SER A 26 -36.79 7.59 3.56
CA SER A 26 -36.27 8.92 3.33
C SER A 26 -34.96 9.06 4.11
N ILE A 27 -33.83 9.12 3.42
CA ILE A 27 -32.56 9.50 4.04
C ILE A 27 -32.62 11.01 4.26
N ALA A 28 -33.04 11.43 5.47
CA ALA A 28 -32.86 12.80 5.92
C ALA A 28 -31.47 12.92 6.54
N THR A 29 -30.64 13.81 6.03
CA THR A 29 -29.36 14.13 6.66
C THR A 29 -29.59 14.89 7.95
N GLN A 30 -28.96 14.46 9.04
CA GLN A 30 -28.83 15.30 10.22
C GLN A 30 -27.89 16.46 9.89
N ASP A 31 -28.08 17.61 10.56
CA ASP A 31 -27.11 18.70 10.52
C ASP A 31 -25.77 18.19 11.05
N SER A 32 -24.85 17.97 10.11
CA SER A 32 -23.62 17.21 10.33
C SER A 32 -22.56 17.64 9.33
N ASN A 33 -21.32 17.23 9.57
CA ASN A 33 -20.20 17.51 8.68
C ASN A 33 -20.34 16.87 7.29
N ALA A 34 -21.34 16.01 7.06
CA ALA A 34 -21.64 15.41 5.76
C ALA A 34 -22.36 16.38 4.80
N ILE A 35 -22.94 17.47 5.30
CA ILE A 35 -23.62 18.49 4.49
C ILE A 35 -22.91 19.85 4.56
N ASP A 36 -23.09 20.68 3.53
CA ASP A 36 -22.70 22.08 3.57
C ASP A 36 -23.78 22.95 4.24
N ALA A 37 -23.48 24.23 4.45
CA ALA A 37 -24.40 25.17 5.09
C ALA A 37 -25.71 25.41 4.30
N PHE A 38 -25.80 24.94 3.06
CA PHE A 38 -27.00 24.98 2.22
C PHE A 38 -27.70 23.62 2.13
N GLY A 39 -27.30 22.64 2.94
CA GLY A 39 -27.92 21.31 3.00
C GLY A 39 -27.51 20.38 1.86
N ARG A 40 -26.44 20.70 1.11
CA ARG A 40 -25.96 19.84 0.02
C ARG A 40 -24.95 18.83 0.56
N PHE A 41 -24.98 17.60 0.05
CA PHE A 41 -23.97 16.60 0.39
C PHE A 41 -22.58 17.06 -0.02
N ARG A 42 -21.63 16.93 0.92
CA ARG A 42 -20.21 17.01 0.59
C ARG A 42 -19.79 15.67 -0.02
N ILE A 43 -19.19 15.74 -1.21
CA ILE A 43 -18.72 14.55 -1.92
C ILE A 43 -17.19 14.51 -1.81
N SER A 44 -16.66 13.36 -1.40
CA SER A 44 -15.24 13.06 -1.53
C SER A 44 -15.03 12.21 -2.79
N ARG A 45 -14.12 12.64 -3.67
CA ARG A 45 -13.75 11.89 -4.86
C ARG A 45 -12.45 11.12 -4.58
N PRO A 46 -12.46 9.78 -4.48
CA PRO A 46 -11.22 9.02 -4.40
C PRO A 46 -10.42 9.20 -5.69
N PHE A 47 -9.10 9.26 -5.54
CA PHE A 47 -8.15 9.30 -6.65
C PHE A 47 -7.05 8.28 -6.36
N ASN A 48 -6.84 7.34 -7.28
CA ASN A 48 -5.72 6.41 -7.19
C ASN A 48 -4.42 7.20 -7.38
N VAL A 49 -3.66 7.31 -6.29
CA VAL A 49 -2.28 7.79 -6.35
C VAL A 49 -1.39 6.71 -6.97
N PHE A 50 -1.73 5.45 -6.73
CA PHE A 50 -1.09 4.28 -7.31
C PHE A 50 -2.08 3.13 -7.36
N ASP A 51 -2.00 2.32 -8.41
CA ASP A 51 -2.64 1.03 -8.50
C ASP A 51 -1.76 0.08 -9.31
N MET A 52 -1.76 -1.20 -8.94
CA MET A 52 -0.97 -2.22 -9.62
C MET A 52 -1.62 -3.59 -9.54
N GLN A 53 -1.41 -4.36 -10.60
CA GLN A 53 -1.78 -5.77 -10.73
C GLN A 53 -0.64 -6.54 -11.39
N PHE A 54 -0.47 -7.82 -11.05
CA PHE A 54 0.61 -8.65 -11.62
C PHE A 54 0.10 -9.49 -12.80
N THR A 55 -0.51 -8.85 -13.81
CA THR A 55 -1.10 -9.58 -14.93
C THR A 55 -0.05 -10.25 -15.82
N TYR A 56 1.05 -9.55 -16.08
CA TYR A 56 2.06 -10.00 -17.06
C TYR A 56 3.40 -10.37 -16.42
N ASP A 57 3.81 -9.66 -15.36
CA ASP A 57 5.05 -9.89 -14.64
C ASP A 57 4.95 -9.37 -13.19
N LEU A 58 6.09 -9.20 -12.52
CA LEU A 58 6.21 -8.66 -11.15
C LEU A 58 6.33 -7.13 -11.10
N GLU A 59 6.11 -6.45 -12.23
CA GLU A 59 6.17 -4.99 -12.34
C GLU A 59 7.53 -4.44 -11.85
N PRO A 60 8.67 -4.88 -12.43
CA PRO A 60 10.01 -4.63 -11.92
C PRO A 60 10.45 -3.15 -11.98
N LEU A 61 9.69 -2.29 -12.66
CA LEU A 61 9.91 -0.84 -12.65
C LEU A 61 9.28 -0.15 -11.44
N PHE A 62 8.33 -0.82 -10.78
CA PHE A 62 7.57 -0.28 -9.65
C PHE A 62 7.92 -0.95 -8.34
N PHE A 63 8.34 -2.21 -8.37
CA PHE A 63 8.68 -2.99 -7.18
C PHE A 63 10.17 -3.34 -7.11
N GLU A 64 10.71 -3.25 -5.90
CA GLU A 64 12.01 -3.79 -5.50
C GLU A 64 11.82 -5.14 -4.80
N GLU A 65 12.77 -6.03 -5.05
CA GLU A 65 12.91 -7.31 -4.36
C GLU A 65 14.23 -7.34 -3.58
N VAL A 66 14.14 -7.67 -2.29
CA VAL A 66 15.30 -7.87 -1.41
C VAL A 66 15.20 -9.21 -0.71
N ALA A 67 15.79 -10.22 -1.34
CA ALA A 67 15.84 -11.59 -0.83
C ALA A 67 17.02 -11.82 0.14
N THR A 68 16.85 -12.75 1.07
CA THR A 68 17.90 -13.27 1.96
C THR A 68 17.80 -14.80 2.02
N GLY A 69 18.94 -15.47 1.94
CA GLY A 69 18.99 -16.93 1.96
C GLY A 69 18.22 -17.52 0.78
N GLY A 70 17.27 -18.41 1.06
CA GLY A 70 16.42 -19.03 0.04
C GLY A 70 15.23 -18.19 -0.45
N GLY A 71 14.99 -17.00 0.10
CA GLY A 71 13.80 -16.21 -0.24
C GLY A 71 13.75 -15.76 -1.69
N ASP A 72 12.55 -15.60 -2.24
CA ASP A 72 12.31 -15.27 -3.65
C ASP A 72 10.88 -14.74 -3.88
N VAL A 73 10.66 -14.00 -4.96
CA VAL A 73 9.33 -13.61 -5.46
C VAL A 73 9.12 -14.17 -6.86
N THR A 74 8.02 -14.89 -7.05
CA THR A 74 7.69 -15.51 -8.35
C THR A 74 6.37 -14.99 -8.89
N HIS A 75 6.32 -14.72 -10.19
CA HIS A 75 5.06 -14.40 -10.87
C HIS A 75 4.23 -15.66 -11.07
N VAL A 76 3.00 -15.65 -10.57
CA VAL A 76 2.03 -16.74 -10.74
C VAL A 76 0.99 -16.31 -11.76
N ALA A 77 1.29 -16.53 -13.04
CA ALA A 77 0.46 -16.08 -14.17
C ALA A 77 -1.02 -16.49 -14.08
N ASN A 78 -1.32 -17.71 -13.62
CA ASN A 78 -2.69 -18.23 -13.53
C ASN A 78 -3.56 -17.47 -12.50
N SER A 79 -2.95 -16.81 -11.52
CA SER A 79 -3.65 -16.02 -10.51
C SER A 79 -3.31 -14.53 -10.58
N SER A 80 -2.49 -14.10 -11.56
CA SER A 80 -1.98 -12.74 -11.68
C SER A 80 -1.45 -12.19 -10.34
N ALA A 81 -0.59 -12.98 -9.68
CA ALA A 81 -0.10 -12.69 -8.33
C ALA A 81 1.42 -12.78 -8.23
N ALA A 82 1.98 -11.99 -7.32
CA ALA A 82 3.33 -12.16 -6.81
C ALA A 82 3.30 -13.14 -5.64
N ARG A 83 3.96 -14.30 -5.78
CA ARG A 83 4.13 -15.28 -4.71
C ARG A 83 5.46 -15.07 -4.03
N LEU A 84 5.40 -14.66 -2.76
CA LEU A 84 6.58 -14.54 -1.92
C LEU A 84 6.84 -15.88 -1.24
N THR A 85 8.11 -16.28 -1.13
CA THR A 85 8.52 -17.52 -0.47
C THR A 85 9.68 -17.31 0.49
N THR A 86 9.73 -18.09 1.57
CA THR A 86 10.95 -18.24 2.36
C THR A 86 11.98 -19.10 1.61
N GLY A 87 11.55 -19.93 0.67
CA GLY A 87 12.37 -20.86 -0.12
C GLY A 87 13.13 -21.94 0.67
N GLY A 88 13.07 -21.89 1.99
CA GLY A 88 13.72 -22.82 2.89
C GLY A 88 13.19 -22.71 4.32
N ALA A 89 13.86 -23.45 5.20
CA ALA A 89 13.54 -23.58 6.62
C ALA A 89 14.51 -22.80 7.53
N THR A 90 15.55 -22.18 6.99
CA THR A 90 16.61 -21.55 7.78
C THR A 90 16.11 -20.23 8.38
N SER A 91 16.51 -19.92 9.61
CA SER A 91 16.25 -18.61 10.20
C SER A 91 16.86 -17.51 9.33
N GLY A 92 16.08 -16.47 9.06
CA GLY A 92 16.47 -15.36 8.18
C GLY A 92 16.18 -15.57 6.70
N ASP A 93 15.85 -16.79 6.26
CA ASP A 93 15.37 -17.03 4.90
C ASP A 93 14.06 -16.27 4.66
N GLY A 94 14.00 -15.50 3.57
CA GLY A 94 12.84 -14.67 3.29
C GLY A 94 13.11 -13.55 2.29
N VAL A 95 12.08 -12.77 2.02
CA VAL A 95 12.13 -11.72 1.00
C VAL A 95 11.24 -10.53 1.38
N LYS A 96 11.70 -9.34 1.05
CA LYS A 96 10.89 -8.11 1.00
C LYS A 96 10.55 -7.81 -0.45
N PHE A 97 9.28 -7.50 -0.71
CA PHE A 97 8.78 -7.04 -1.98
C PHE A 97 8.04 -5.71 -1.75
N GLN A 98 8.58 -4.60 -2.25
CA GLN A 98 8.15 -3.25 -1.87
C GLN A 98 8.08 -2.34 -3.08
N THR A 99 7.18 -1.36 -3.09
CA THR A 99 7.25 -0.29 -4.08
C THR A 99 8.51 0.56 -3.92
N PHE A 100 9.11 0.99 -5.04
CA PHE A 100 10.16 2.02 -5.03
C PHE A 100 9.62 3.37 -4.55
N GLU A 101 8.40 3.70 -4.97
CA GLU A 101 7.75 4.96 -4.61
C GLU A 101 7.26 4.94 -3.17
N TYR A 102 7.46 6.07 -2.50
CA TYR A 102 6.85 6.41 -1.22
C TYR A 102 5.67 7.34 -1.52
N PHE A 103 4.46 6.88 -1.25
CA PHE A 103 3.28 7.57 -1.72
C PHE A 103 2.94 8.72 -0.79
N ARG A 104 2.84 9.92 -1.35
CA ARG A 104 2.64 11.12 -0.54
C ARG A 104 1.23 11.18 0.04
N TYR A 105 1.16 11.28 1.37
CA TYR A 105 -0.01 11.71 2.09
C TYR A 105 -0.30 13.20 1.87
N GLN A 106 -1.57 13.55 1.67
CA GLN A 106 -2.02 14.94 1.54
C GLN A 106 -2.80 15.37 2.80
N PRO A 107 -2.27 16.29 3.62
CA PRO A 107 -2.97 16.78 4.81
C PRO A 107 -4.39 17.23 4.52
N GLY A 108 -5.33 16.78 5.37
CA GLY A 108 -6.76 17.07 5.24
C GLY A 108 -7.55 16.06 4.39
N LYS A 109 -6.89 15.03 3.86
CA LYS A 109 -7.53 13.92 3.14
C LYS A 109 -7.32 12.61 3.89
N SER A 110 -8.25 11.67 3.72
CA SER A 110 -8.07 10.29 4.16
C SER A 110 -7.24 9.55 3.11
N HIS A 111 -6.36 8.68 3.56
CA HIS A 111 -5.54 7.82 2.70
C HIS A 111 -6.05 6.39 2.84
N LEU A 112 -6.47 5.80 1.72
CA LEU A 112 -7.12 4.50 1.67
C LEU A 112 -6.24 3.54 0.86
N ILE A 113 -5.82 2.46 1.50
CA ILE A 113 -5.04 1.39 0.91
C ILE A 113 -5.93 0.15 0.87
N VAL A 114 -6.12 -0.39 -0.33
CA VAL A 114 -6.89 -1.61 -0.58
C VAL A 114 -5.99 -2.59 -1.31
N PHE A 115 -5.88 -3.81 -0.84
CA PHE A 115 -5.02 -4.81 -1.47
C PHE A 115 -5.58 -6.21 -1.29
N THR A 116 -5.27 -7.08 -2.23
CA THR A 116 -5.77 -8.46 -2.25
C THR A 116 -4.62 -9.42 -1.97
N THR A 117 -4.81 -10.32 -1.01
CA THR A 117 -3.80 -11.33 -0.68
C THR A 117 -4.43 -12.61 -0.16
N ILE A 118 -3.75 -13.72 -0.44
CA ILE A 118 -3.96 -15.02 0.21
C ILE A 118 -2.77 -15.23 1.14
N LEU A 119 -2.95 -14.92 2.43
CA LEU A 119 -1.90 -15.07 3.43
C LEU A 119 -1.54 -16.54 3.68
N GLY A 120 -2.50 -17.46 3.51
CA GLY A 120 -2.29 -18.89 3.70
C GLY A 120 -2.28 -19.32 5.17
N SER A 121 -1.73 -20.51 5.42
CA SER A 121 -1.65 -21.06 6.77
C SER A 121 -0.67 -20.31 7.66
N LYS A 122 -1.02 -20.26 8.95
CA LYS A 122 -0.16 -19.80 10.04
C LYS A 122 0.87 -20.89 10.36
N THR A 123 2.16 -20.57 10.24
CA THR A 123 3.26 -21.53 10.47
C THR A 123 4.16 -21.01 11.57
N SER A 124 4.49 -21.87 12.54
CA SER A 124 5.45 -21.55 13.60
C SER A 124 6.79 -21.08 12.99
N ASN A 125 7.38 -20.05 13.59
CA ASN A 125 8.64 -19.44 13.16
C ASN A 125 8.61 -18.79 11.77
N VAL A 126 7.43 -18.54 11.21
CA VAL A 126 7.25 -17.78 9.96
C VAL A 126 6.47 -16.52 10.28
N ARG A 127 6.98 -15.40 9.77
CA ARG A 127 6.32 -14.10 9.84
C ARG A 127 6.02 -13.60 8.43
N LYS A 128 4.76 -13.26 8.18
CA LYS A 128 4.25 -12.65 6.94
C LYS A 128 3.68 -11.28 7.28
N ARG A 129 4.03 -10.25 6.52
CA ARG A 129 3.52 -8.89 6.71
C ARG A 129 3.14 -8.30 5.37
N ILE A 130 2.05 -7.55 5.36
CA ILE A 130 1.61 -6.84 4.15
C ILE A 130 0.80 -5.61 4.54
N GLY A 131 1.08 -4.49 3.86
CA GLY A 131 0.40 -3.23 4.09
C GLY A 131 1.24 -2.03 3.68
N TYR A 132 1.03 -0.92 4.36
CA TYR A 132 1.58 0.39 4.03
C TYR A 132 2.65 0.78 5.06
N PHE A 133 3.88 0.32 4.86
CA PHE A 133 4.96 0.43 5.85
C PHE A 133 6.36 0.28 5.29
N ASP A 134 7.33 0.80 6.04
CA ASP A 134 8.76 0.61 5.85
C ASP A 134 9.44 0.03 7.12
N ASP A 135 10.77 0.14 7.18
CA ASP A 135 11.55 -0.33 8.33
C ASP A 135 11.34 0.52 9.61
N ASP A 136 10.85 1.75 9.48
CA ASP A 136 10.75 2.73 10.56
C ASP A 136 9.30 3.06 10.97
N ASN A 137 8.34 3.01 10.05
CA ASN A 137 6.96 3.46 10.25
C ASN A 137 5.96 2.65 9.41
N GLY A 138 4.71 2.61 9.84
CA GLY A 138 3.57 2.25 8.98
C GLY A 138 2.53 1.35 9.61
N PHE A 139 1.63 0.84 8.77
CA PHE A 139 0.42 0.14 9.16
C PHE A 139 0.25 -1.12 8.32
N PHE A 140 0.13 -2.28 8.95
CA PHE A 140 0.10 -3.54 8.22
C PHE A 140 -0.60 -4.65 9.00
N PHE A 141 -1.00 -5.68 8.26
CA PHE A 141 -1.41 -6.96 8.82
C PHE A 141 -0.20 -7.87 8.96
N GLU A 142 -0.15 -8.65 10.03
CA GLU A 142 0.95 -9.57 10.31
C GLU A 142 0.41 -10.94 10.76
N GLN A 143 0.86 -12.00 10.09
CA GLN A 143 0.84 -13.35 10.63
C GLN A 143 2.22 -13.66 11.21
N ASP A 144 2.28 -14.13 12.45
CA ASP A 144 3.53 -14.44 13.14
C ASP A 144 3.35 -15.67 14.02
N GLY A 145 3.92 -16.78 13.58
CA GLY A 145 3.67 -18.08 14.19
C GLY A 145 2.19 -18.45 14.07
N SER A 146 1.50 -18.55 15.21
CA SER A 146 0.07 -18.86 15.30
C SER A 146 -0.84 -17.63 15.41
N ASN A 147 -0.28 -16.42 15.43
CA ASN A 147 -1.03 -15.20 15.68
C ASN A 147 -1.31 -14.45 14.39
N PHE A 148 -2.52 -13.89 14.29
CA PHE A 148 -2.84 -12.85 13.31
C PHE A 148 -3.08 -11.54 14.05
N LYS A 149 -2.49 -10.46 13.55
CA LYS A 149 -2.49 -9.15 14.22
C LYS A 149 -2.52 -8.00 13.21
N VAL A 150 -2.97 -6.86 13.67
CA VAL A 150 -2.75 -5.57 13.01
C VAL A 150 -1.63 -4.85 13.75
N VAL A 151 -0.80 -4.10 13.02
CA VAL A 151 0.39 -3.45 13.60
C VAL A 151 0.46 -2.01 13.14
N ARG A 152 0.71 -1.12 14.10
CA ARG A 152 1.24 0.23 13.85
C ARG A 152 2.70 0.24 14.25
N ARG A 153 3.59 0.44 13.28
CA ARG A 153 5.02 0.70 13.48
C ARG A 153 5.28 2.20 13.55
N THR A 154 6.13 2.63 14.49
CA THR A 154 6.54 4.04 14.60
C THR A 154 7.98 4.17 15.09
N LYS A 155 8.66 5.24 14.66
CA LYS A 155 9.99 5.65 15.14
C LYS A 155 9.97 7.03 15.82
N THR A 156 8.81 7.49 16.27
CA THR A 156 8.66 8.83 16.85
C THR A 156 9.43 9.04 18.15
N SER A 157 9.83 7.96 18.84
CA SER A 157 10.72 7.99 20.01
C SER A 157 12.22 7.99 19.66
N GLY A 158 12.57 7.89 18.37
CA GLY A 158 13.94 7.66 17.90
C GLY A 158 14.32 6.17 17.76
N ALA A 159 13.50 5.25 18.26
CA ALA A 159 13.65 3.81 18.08
C ALA A 159 12.37 3.21 17.49
N VAL A 160 12.52 2.16 16.68
CA VAL A 160 11.38 1.47 16.05
C VAL A 160 10.59 0.69 17.10
N VAL A 161 9.28 0.94 17.15
CA VAL A 161 8.34 0.24 18.03
C VAL A 161 7.17 -0.29 17.19
N ASP A 162 6.92 -1.60 17.30
CA ASP A 162 5.75 -2.27 16.73
C ASP A 162 4.65 -2.35 17.81
N ASN A 163 3.59 -1.54 17.66
CA ASN A 163 2.37 -1.65 18.46
C ASN A 163 1.43 -2.67 17.80
N ALA A 164 1.58 -3.94 18.17
CA ALA A 164 0.80 -5.05 17.64
C ALA A 164 -0.47 -5.33 18.46
N ILE A 165 -1.60 -5.53 17.77
CA ILE A 165 -2.88 -5.92 18.37
C ILE A 165 -3.33 -7.24 17.73
N ASN A 166 -3.34 -8.31 18.53
CA ASN A 166 -3.81 -9.63 18.13
C ASN A 166 -5.30 -9.59 17.75
N GLN A 167 -5.72 -10.49 16.85
CA GLN A 167 -7.10 -10.62 16.38
C GLN A 167 -8.12 -10.68 17.53
N SER A 168 -7.82 -11.44 18.59
CA SER A 168 -8.70 -11.55 19.77
C SER A 168 -8.91 -10.25 20.56
N LEU A 169 -8.13 -9.21 20.27
CA LEU A 169 -8.21 -7.88 20.88
C LEU A 169 -8.74 -6.81 19.92
N TRP A 170 -9.20 -7.21 18.74
CA TRP A 170 -9.87 -6.30 17.80
C TRP A 170 -11.15 -5.72 18.42
N ASN A 171 -11.37 -4.41 18.21
CA ASN A 171 -12.33 -3.63 18.99
C ASN A 171 -13.60 -3.25 18.22
N LEU A 172 -13.74 -3.67 16.95
CA LEU A 172 -14.94 -3.48 16.14
C LEU A 172 -15.54 -4.84 15.76
N ASP A 173 -14.75 -5.69 15.13
CA ASP A 173 -15.14 -7.05 14.76
C ASP A 173 -13.93 -7.98 14.82
N VAL A 174 -14.02 -9.07 15.58
CA VAL A 174 -12.93 -10.03 15.77
C VAL A 174 -12.76 -10.96 14.56
N LEU A 175 -13.80 -11.10 13.71
CA LEU A 175 -13.86 -12.05 12.60
C LEU A 175 -13.63 -13.52 13.00
N ASP A 176 -14.15 -13.93 14.16
CA ASP A 176 -14.15 -15.32 14.65
C ASP A 176 -15.58 -15.90 14.73
N GLY A 177 -16.54 -15.25 14.06
CA GLY A 177 -17.96 -15.58 14.13
C GLY A 177 -18.71 -14.98 15.32
N THR A 178 -18.03 -14.37 16.29
CA THR A 178 -18.67 -13.75 17.47
C THR A 178 -18.92 -12.25 17.32
N GLY A 179 -18.24 -11.60 16.36
CA GLY A 179 -18.38 -10.18 16.07
C GLY A 179 -19.69 -9.80 15.39
N SER A 180 -19.91 -8.48 15.25
CA SER A 180 -21.16 -7.91 14.72
C SER A 180 -21.51 -8.36 13.30
N SER A 181 -20.51 -8.71 12.49
CA SER A 181 -20.68 -9.23 11.13
C SER A 181 -21.07 -10.71 11.08
N GLY A 182 -20.80 -11.47 12.16
CA GLY A 182 -20.94 -12.93 12.19
C GLY A 182 -19.97 -13.69 11.27
N ILE A 183 -18.96 -13.01 10.71
CA ILE A 183 -18.00 -13.59 9.75
C ILE A 183 -16.87 -14.28 10.52
N THR A 184 -16.41 -15.42 10.00
CA THR A 184 -15.13 -16.04 10.40
C THR A 184 -14.13 -15.84 9.27
N LEU A 185 -13.02 -15.16 9.55
CA LEU A 185 -11.96 -14.96 8.58
C LEU A 185 -11.23 -16.28 8.30
N ASP A 186 -11.05 -16.61 7.03
CA ASP A 186 -10.19 -17.69 6.56
C ASP A 186 -9.04 -17.09 5.75
N GLU A 187 -7.84 -17.00 6.36
CA GLU A 187 -6.67 -16.42 5.71
C GLU A 187 -6.09 -17.32 4.61
N SER A 188 -6.55 -18.57 4.49
CA SER A 188 -6.21 -19.45 3.37
C SER A 188 -6.96 -19.13 2.08
N LYS A 189 -7.90 -18.16 2.14
CA LYS A 189 -8.69 -17.68 1.00
C LYS A 189 -8.26 -16.29 0.57
N ASP A 190 -8.71 -15.93 -0.62
CA ASP A 190 -8.51 -14.61 -1.18
C ASP A 190 -9.39 -13.61 -0.43
N ASN A 191 -8.77 -12.58 0.13
CA ASN A 191 -9.44 -11.53 0.87
C ASN A 191 -8.93 -10.17 0.40
N ILE A 192 -9.85 -9.20 0.31
CA ILE A 192 -9.52 -7.80 0.06
C ILE A 192 -9.35 -7.13 1.41
N TYR A 193 -8.13 -6.71 1.71
CA TYR A 193 -7.76 -6.02 2.94
C TYR A 193 -7.83 -4.52 2.73
N VAL A 194 -8.16 -3.82 3.80
CA VAL A 194 -8.33 -2.37 3.82
C VAL A 194 -7.56 -1.78 4.99
N ILE A 195 -6.82 -0.72 4.72
CA ILE A 195 -6.26 0.18 5.71
C ILE A 195 -6.64 1.59 5.29
N ASP A 196 -7.30 2.35 6.17
CA ASP A 196 -7.45 3.79 5.97
C ASP A 196 -7.01 4.57 7.19
N PHE A 197 -6.47 5.76 6.94
CA PHE A 197 -6.02 6.60 8.04
C PHE A 197 -6.15 8.09 7.75
N GLN A 198 -6.28 8.84 8.85
CA GLN A 198 -5.96 10.25 8.91
C GLN A 198 -4.55 10.36 9.46
N TRP A 199 -3.68 11.17 8.83
CA TRP A 199 -2.39 11.50 9.43
C TRP A 199 -2.47 12.87 10.08
N LEU A 200 -2.09 13.99 9.46
CA LEU A 200 -1.92 15.29 10.18
C LEU A 200 -1.17 15.15 11.54
N GLY A 201 -0.40 14.08 11.71
CA GLY A 201 0.14 13.61 13.00
C GLY A 201 -0.87 13.02 14.01
N ALA A 202 -2.19 13.06 13.82
CA ALA A 202 -3.20 12.56 14.77
C ALA A 202 -4.43 11.93 14.07
N GLY A 203 -5.56 11.79 14.77
CA GLY A 203 -6.79 11.25 14.16
C GLY A 203 -6.93 9.76 14.40
N ARG A 204 -7.02 8.95 13.34
CA ARG A 204 -7.28 7.51 13.45
C ARG A 204 -6.65 6.67 12.35
N ILE A 205 -6.43 5.39 12.67
CA ILE A 205 -6.17 4.32 11.70
C ILE A 205 -7.29 3.29 11.83
N ARG A 206 -7.77 2.77 10.72
CA ARG A 206 -8.73 1.66 10.67
C ARG A 206 -8.18 0.54 9.81
N PHE A 207 -8.41 -0.68 10.27
CA PHE A 207 -8.09 -1.92 9.57
C PHE A 207 -9.40 -2.65 9.28
N GLY A 208 -9.52 -3.28 8.12
CA GLY A 208 -10.71 -4.02 7.74
C GLY A 208 -10.48 -4.94 6.56
N MET A 209 -11.56 -5.59 6.14
CA MET A 209 -11.62 -6.39 4.93
C MET A 209 -12.95 -6.15 4.22
N ASP A 210 -12.98 -6.28 2.91
CA ASP A 210 -14.23 -6.28 2.14
C ASP A 210 -14.83 -7.69 2.10
N PHE A 211 -16.09 -7.79 2.52
CA PHE A 211 -16.90 -8.99 2.39
C PHE A 211 -18.19 -8.66 1.62
N GLY A 212 -18.26 -9.11 0.37
CA GLY A 212 -19.46 -8.94 -0.46
C GLY A 212 -19.70 -7.50 -0.92
N GLY A 213 -18.64 -6.72 -1.13
CA GLY A 213 -18.69 -5.31 -1.55
C GLY A 213 -18.95 -4.34 -0.40
N GLN A 214 -18.74 -4.78 0.85
CA GLN A 214 -18.86 -3.95 2.04
C GLN A 214 -17.63 -4.12 2.93
N ILE A 215 -17.04 -2.99 3.32
CA ILE A 215 -15.90 -2.99 4.23
C ILE A 215 -16.40 -3.27 5.65
N THR A 216 -15.96 -4.40 6.21
CA THR A 216 -16.06 -4.71 7.64
C THR A 216 -14.78 -4.25 8.31
N TYR A 217 -14.85 -3.13 9.03
CA TYR A 217 -13.73 -2.68 9.87
C TYR A 217 -13.61 -3.56 11.11
N VAL A 218 -12.40 -4.05 11.37
CA VAL A 218 -12.10 -4.99 12.45
C VAL A 218 -11.50 -4.30 13.66
N HIS A 219 -10.63 -3.31 13.43
CA HIS A 219 -9.96 -2.59 14.50
C HIS A 219 -9.74 -1.12 14.14
N GLU A 220 -9.88 -0.25 15.13
CA GLU A 220 -9.52 1.16 15.03
C GLU A 220 -8.61 1.61 16.17
N ILE A 221 -7.65 2.46 15.84
CA ILE A 221 -6.76 3.14 16.79
C ILE A 221 -7.03 4.65 16.70
N LYS A 222 -7.26 5.31 17.83
CA LYS A 222 -7.58 6.75 17.91
C LYS A 222 -6.51 7.51 18.68
N PHE A 223 -6.09 8.65 18.12
CA PHE A 223 -4.97 9.45 18.62
C PHE A 223 -5.38 10.84 19.13
N ALA A 224 -6.65 11.22 18.97
CA ALA A 224 -7.13 12.53 19.42
C ALA A 224 -7.09 12.64 20.95
N ASN A 225 -6.34 13.63 21.46
CA ASN A 225 -6.14 13.89 22.89
C ASN A 225 -5.53 12.72 23.68
N THR A 226 -4.82 11.80 23.02
CA THR A 226 -4.17 10.63 23.68
C THR A 226 -2.66 10.62 23.52
N GLU A 227 -2.13 11.08 22.38
CA GLU A 227 -0.69 11.09 22.11
C GLU A 227 -0.07 12.48 22.29
N SER A 228 1.21 12.52 22.68
CA SER A 228 2.00 13.75 22.82
C SER A 228 2.85 14.09 21.59
N VAL A 229 2.96 13.16 20.65
CA VAL A 229 3.71 13.26 19.40
C VAL A 229 2.90 12.65 18.26
N PRO A 230 3.24 12.92 16.99
CA PRO A 230 2.61 12.25 15.87
C PRO A 230 2.58 10.72 16.02
N PHE A 231 1.52 10.05 15.56
CA PHE A 231 1.46 8.59 15.68
C PHE A 231 2.39 7.86 14.69
N THR A 232 2.96 8.53 13.71
CA THR A 232 4.13 8.07 12.92
C THR A 232 4.96 9.27 12.50
N VAL A 233 6.24 9.06 12.16
CA VAL A 233 7.13 10.15 11.70
C VAL A 233 6.62 10.76 10.39
N THR A 234 6.06 9.92 9.52
CA THR A 234 5.50 10.32 8.22
C THR A 234 4.26 9.49 7.89
N GLY A 235 3.37 10.06 7.07
CA GLY A 235 2.31 9.32 6.37
C GLY A 235 2.71 8.93 4.94
N ASP A 236 3.89 9.37 4.49
CA ASP A 236 4.44 9.07 3.16
C ASP A 236 5.21 7.76 3.25
N LEU A 237 4.61 6.65 2.82
CA LEU A 237 5.15 5.30 3.00
C LEU A 237 5.03 4.50 1.70
N PRO A 238 5.83 3.44 1.52
CA PRO A 238 5.66 2.53 0.42
C PRO A 238 4.60 1.49 0.76
N PHE A 239 4.15 0.76 -0.26
CA PHE A 239 3.48 -0.51 -0.02
C PHE A 239 4.52 -1.62 0.07
N ARG A 240 4.38 -2.52 1.05
CA ARG A 240 5.31 -3.62 1.27
C ARG A 240 4.57 -4.92 1.56
N ALA A 241 5.09 -5.99 0.99
CA ALA A 241 4.84 -7.38 1.35
C ALA A 241 6.18 -8.01 1.79
N GLU A 242 6.23 -8.72 2.92
CA GLU A 242 7.44 -9.46 3.33
C GLU A 242 7.09 -10.80 4.00
N ILE A 243 7.93 -11.81 3.76
CA ILE A 243 7.89 -13.10 4.46
C ILE A 243 9.28 -13.46 4.94
N PHE A 244 9.40 -13.87 6.21
CA PHE A 244 10.68 -14.29 6.79
C PHE A 244 10.50 -15.43 7.80
N ASN A 245 11.45 -16.36 7.82
CA ASN A 245 11.64 -17.29 8.92
C ASN A 245 12.27 -16.55 10.12
N THR A 246 11.54 -16.44 11.23
CA THR A 246 12.04 -15.81 12.48
C THR A 246 12.91 -16.75 13.31
N ALA A 247 12.81 -18.05 13.07
CA ALA A 247 13.70 -19.12 13.55
C ALA A 247 13.64 -20.28 12.54
N ALA A 248 14.16 -21.47 12.88
CA ALA A 248 14.02 -22.63 12.02
C ALA A 248 12.53 -23.00 11.83
N ALA A 249 12.04 -22.99 10.59
CA ALA A 249 10.64 -23.22 10.25
C ALA A 249 10.41 -24.62 9.67
N SER A 250 9.14 -25.03 9.56
CA SER A 250 8.78 -26.27 8.87
C SER A 250 8.67 -26.02 7.36
N GLY A 251 9.69 -26.44 6.61
CA GLY A 251 9.73 -26.35 5.15
C GLY A 251 9.71 -24.92 4.62
N ALA A 252 9.55 -24.80 3.29
CA ALA A 252 9.32 -23.51 2.65
C ALA A 252 7.87 -23.05 2.84
N ASN A 253 7.68 -21.76 3.10
CA ASN A 253 6.37 -21.17 3.31
C ASN A 253 6.15 -20.04 2.30
N THR A 254 4.89 -19.87 1.87
CA THR A 254 4.53 -18.89 0.85
C THR A 254 3.29 -18.10 1.23
N PHE A 255 3.08 -16.98 0.55
CA PHE A 255 1.79 -16.30 0.44
C PHE A 255 1.70 -15.54 -0.89
N ASP A 256 0.48 -15.26 -1.34
CA ASP A 256 0.23 -14.61 -2.63
C ASP A 256 -0.29 -13.19 -2.44
N PHE A 257 0.29 -12.25 -3.17
CA PHE A 257 -0.12 -10.86 -3.26
C PHE A 257 -0.59 -10.56 -4.69
N THR A 258 -1.87 -10.21 -4.85
CA THR A 258 -2.52 -10.14 -6.17
C THR A 258 -2.49 -8.72 -6.76
N CYS A 259 -2.93 -7.73 -5.99
CA CYS A 259 -3.01 -6.34 -6.45
C CYS A 259 -3.14 -5.36 -5.28
N VAL A 260 -2.86 -4.09 -5.55
CA VAL A 260 -2.98 -2.99 -4.59
C VAL A 260 -3.51 -1.72 -5.26
N ALA A 261 -4.28 -0.94 -4.53
CA ALA A 261 -4.64 0.42 -4.85
C ALA A 261 -4.40 1.31 -3.61
N ILE A 262 -3.80 2.48 -3.85
CA ILE A 262 -3.52 3.51 -2.85
C ILE A 262 -4.21 4.77 -3.30
N MET A 263 -5.12 5.27 -2.46
CA MET A 263 -6.08 6.30 -2.83
C MET A 263 -6.03 7.49 -1.86
N SER A 264 -6.14 8.68 -2.44
CA SER A 264 -6.43 9.91 -1.70
C SER A 264 -7.92 10.21 -1.78
N GLU A 265 -8.63 10.10 -0.66
CA GLU A 265 -10.07 10.36 -0.55
C GLU A 265 -10.34 11.87 -0.42
N GLY A 266 -10.22 12.56 -1.56
CA GLY A 266 -10.43 14.00 -1.67
C GLY A 266 -9.74 14.60 -2.91
N GLY A 267 -9.56 13.78 -3.95
CA GLY A 267 -8.73 14.05 -5.11
C GLY A 267 -7.23 14.01 -4.82
N PHE A 268 -6.42 14.24 -5.84
CA PHE A 268 -4.97 14.36 -5.71
C PHE A 268 -4.50 15.69 -6.29
N ASN A 269 -3.57 16.35 -5.59
CA ASN A 269 -2.98 17.60 -6.04
C ASN A 269 -1.45 17.51 -5.93
N PRO A 270 -0.73 17.11 -6.98
CA PRO A 270 0.72 17.00 -6.94
C PRO A 270 1.32 18.40 -6.78
N LEU A 271 1.80 18.71 -5.56
CA LEU A 271 2.56 19.93 -5.30
C LEU A 271 4.05 19.62 -5.51
N GLY A 272 4.70 20.33 -6.43
CA GLY A 272 6.13 20.24 -6.66
C GLY A 272 6.67 21.55 -7.25
N LEU A 273 7.93 21.85 -6.98
CA LEU A 273 8.63 22.96 -7.60
C LEU A 273 9.20 22.51 -8.94
N SER A 274 9.01 23.32 -9.98
CA SER A 274 9.69 23.08 -11.26
C SER A 274 11.15 23.52 -11.13
N GLY A 275 12.07 22.66 -11.55
CA GLY A 275 13.48 22.97 -11.71
C GLY A 275 13.97 22.48 -13.07
N SER A 276 15.17 22.92 -13.46
CA SER A 276 15.84 22.51 -14.69
C SER A 276 17.33 22.33 -14.43
N THR A 277 17.95 21.48 -15.23
CA THR A 277 19.40 21.28 -15.28
C THR A 277 19.79 20.97 -16.72
N GLU A 278 21.02 21.30 -17.09
CA GLU A 278 21.55 21.10 -18.44
C GLU A 278 22.94 20.46 -18.38
N SER A 279 23.39 19.89 -19.50
CA SER A 279 24.79 19.49 -19.65
C SER A 279 25.63 20.76 -19.82
N PRO A 280 26.64 21.02 -18.98
CA PRO A 280 27.40 22.27 -19.00
C PRO A 280 28.35 22.38 -20.21
N VAL A 281 28.58 21.28 -20.94
CA VAL A 281 29.46 21.23 -22.10
C VAL A 281 28.79 20.44 -23.23
N LEU A 282 29.05 20.85 -24.47
CA LEU A 282 28.70 20.08 -25.67
C LEU A 282 29.36 18.70 -25.62
N ARG A 283 28.60 17.66 -25.96
CA ARG A 283 29.06 16.27 -25.95
C ARG A 283 29.20 15.78 -27.38
N ASN A 284 30.39 15.30 -27.73
CA ASN A 284 30.65 14.74 -29.05
C ASN A 284 30.01 13.36 -29.16
N VAL A 285 28.94 13.26 -29.95
CA VAL A 285 28.29 11.99 -30.29
C VAL A 285 28.92 11.47 -31.58
N THR A 286 29.60 10.33 -31.51
CA THR A 286 30.15 9.66 -32.69
C THR A 286 29.18 8.60 -33.21
N THR A 287 29.29 8.26 -34.49
CA THR A 287 28.56 7.11 -35.05
C THR A 287 28.98 5.82 -34.35
N GLY A 288 28.08 5.23 -33.58
CA GLY A 288 28.29 4.00 -32.82
C GLY A 288 26.96 3.41 -32.37
N ASN A 289 26.98 2.14 -31.94
CA ASN A 289 25.76 1.43 -31.54
C ASN A 289 25.36 1.70 -30.08
N GLU A 290 26.27 2.25 -29.26
CA GLU A 290 26.01 2.47 -27.85
C GLU A 290 25.50 3.89 -27.57
N PRO A 291 24.44 4.05 -26.76
CA PRO A 291 23.94 5.38 -26.39
C PRO A 291 24.98 6.14 -25.55
N LEU A 292 25.21 7.40 -25.89
CA LEU A 292 26.01 8.30 -25.05
C LEU A 292 25.09 9.00 -24.02
N PRO A 293 25.34 8.88 -22.71
CA PRO A 293 24.58 9.62 -21.70
C PRO A 293 24.89 11.12 -21.79
N ILE A 294 23.92 11.92 -22.19
CA ILE A 294 24.04 13.38 -22.27
C ILE A 294 23.78 14.01 -20.92
N ILE A 295 22.68 13.64 -20.29
CA ILE A 295 22.34 14.03 -18.92
C ILE A 295 21.62 12.87 -18.24
N SER A 296 21.95 12.62 -16.99
CA SER A 296 21.28 11.64 -16.14
C SER A 296 20.87 12.32 -14.85
N ILE A 297 19.64 12.08 -14.40
CA ILE A 297 19.14 12.62 -13.13
C ILE A 297 18.78 11.49 -12.18
N ARG A 298 18.94 11.74 -10.89
CA ARG A 298 18.46 10.84 -9.84
C ARG A 298 18.04 11.61 -8.59
N PRO A 299 17.14 11.06 -7.76
CA PRO A 299 16.94 11.55 -6.41
C PRO A 299 18.23 11.46 -5.58
N ARG A 300 18.45 12.41 -4.66
CA ARG A 300 19.49 12.30 -3.63
C ARG A 300 19.18 11.16 -2.68
N ALA A 301 20.20 10.59 -2.06
CA ALA A 301 20.01 9.69 -0.92
C ALA A 301 19.41 10.44 0.29
N THR A 302 19.90 11.66 0.53
CA THR A 302 19.43 12.52 1.62
C THR A 302 19.22 13.96 1.16
N PHE A 303 18.23 14.64 1.73
CA PHE A 303 18.01 16.08 1.57
C PHE A 303 17.84 16.69 2.97
N GLN A 304 18.59 17.75 3.26
CA GLN A 304 18.61 18.39 4.58
C GLN A 304 18.90 17.41 5.74
N GLY A 305 19.78 16.42 5.50
CA GLY A 305 20.17 15.41 6.50
C GLY A 305 19.14 14.29 6.72
N ILE A 306 18.04 14.26 5.97
CA ILE A 306 16.97 13.24 6.07
C ILE A 306 16.94 12.42 4.79
N THR A 307 16.71 11.10 4.91
CA THR A 307 16.51 10.23 3.73
C THR A 307 15.43 10.79 2.81
N PHE A 308 15.77 11.00 1.54
CA PHE A 308 14.86 11.63 0.60
C PHE A 308 13.85 10.59 0.08
N ARG A 309 12.56 10.85 0.31
CA ARG A 309 11.43 10.02 -0.15
C ARG A 309 10.49 10.77 -1.09
N GLY A 310 10.97 11.86 -1.69
CA GLY A 310 10.18 12.67 -2.62
C GLY A 310 10.16 12.07 -4.03
N VAL A 311 9.12 12.41 -4.79
CA VAL A 311 8.95 11.99 -6.19
C VAL A 311 9.52 13.03 -7.13
N VAL A 312 10.28 12.59 -8.14
CA VAL A 312 10.84 13.44 -9.19
C VAL A 312 10.18 13.06 -10.52
N VAL A 313 9.45 14.00 -11.12
CA VAL A 313 8.71 13.77 -12.38
C VAL A 313 9.35 14.60 -13.49
N PRO A 314 9.95 13.97 -14.52
CA PRO A 314 10.39 14.67 -15.72
C PRO A 314 9.19 15.33 -16.42
N LYS A 315 9.26 16.65 -16.66
CA LYS A 315 8.17 17.41 -17.32
C LYS A 315 8.41 17.67 -18.79
N SER A 316 9.64 18.02 -19.14
CA SER A 316 10.04 18.31 -20.52
C SER A 316 11.55 18.11 -20.67
N TYR A 317 11.98 17.92 -21.90
CA TYR A 317 13.37 17.85 -22.29
C TYR A 317 13.54 18.61 -23.60
N SER A 318 14.74 19.16 -23.82
CA SER A 318 15.12 19.84 -25.06
C SER A 318 16.53 19.41 -25.42
N LEU A 319 16.76 19.12 -26.69
CA LEU A 319 18.06 18.74 -27.22
C LEU A 319 18.35 19.60 -28.45
N ILE A 320 19.60 20.04 -28.55
CA ILE A 320 20.13 20.80 -29.68
C ILE A 320 21.38 20.09 -30.16
N SER A 321 21.51 19.94 -31.48
CA SER A 321 22.70 19.43 -32.15
C SER A 321 23.19 20.48 -33.12
N GLU A 322 24.49 20.79 -33.10
CA GLU A 322 25.08 21.82 -33.95
C GLU A 322 25.42 21.31 -35.36
N ASP A 323 25.84 20.04 -35.48
CA ASP A 323 26.46 19.54 -36.72
C ASP A 323 25.54 18.65 -37.57
N ALA A 324 24.81 17.74 -36.94
CA ALA A 324 24.08 16.69 -37.64
C ALA A 324 22.77 16.31 -36.94
N THR A 325 21.89 15.66 -37.69
CA THR A 325 20.70 15.03 -37.11
C THR A 325 21.12 13.92 -36.15
N ILE A 326 20.54 13.95 -34.95
CA ILE A 326 20.76 12.92 -33.92
C ILE A 326 19.46 12.17 -33.64
N SER A 327 19.58 10.90 -33.24
CA SER A 327 18.54 10.18 -32.51
C SER A 327 18.82 10.30 -31.00
N TYR A 328 17.76 10.30 -30.20
CA TYR A 328 17.88 10.26 -28.74
C TYR A 328 16.85 9.28 -28.17
N GLN A 329 17.11 8.85 -26.94
CA GLN A 329 16.20 8.00 -26.18
C GLN A 329 16.28 8.35 -24.69
N LEU A 330 15.21 8.04 -23.96
CA LEU A 330 15.18 8.13 -22.50
C LEU A 330 15.37 6.72 -21.94
N ILE A 331 16.35 6.56 -21.06
CA ILE A 331 16.68 5.28 -20.44
C ILE A 331 16.43 5.41 -18.94
N PHE A 332 15.65 4.50 -18.39
CA PHE A 332 15.41 4.36 -16.96
C PHE A 332 16.25 3.19 -16.41
N GLY A 333 16.90 3.37 -15.26
CA GLY A 333 17.60 2.29 -14.56
C GLY A 333 18.93 1.81 -15.16
N GLY A 334 19.53 2.53 -16.12
CA GLY A 334 20.81 2.13 -16.71
C GLY A 334 22.01 2.39 -15.79
N THR A 335 23.07 1.58 -15.95
CA THR A 335 24.32 1.70 -15.21
C THR A 335 25.30 2.59 -15.97
N LEU A 336 25.72 3.70 -15.36
CA LEU A 336 26.59 4.69 -15.98
C LEU A 336 28.08 4.39 -15.73
N THR A 337 28.90 4.53 -16.77
CA THR A 337 30.37 4.47 -16.64
C THR A 337 30.93 5.87 -16.39
N GLY A 338 31.63 6.05 -15.26
CA GLY A 338 32.33 7.31 -14.94
C GLY A 338 31.42 8.46 -14.49
N ALA A 339 30.17 8.19 -14.10
CA ALA A 339 29.25 9.21 -13.63
C ALA A 339 29.73 9.90 -12.34
N VAL A 340 29.59 11.22 -12.31
CA VAL A 340 29.83 12.07 -11.13
C VAL A 340 28.57 12.88 -10.88
N PHE A 341 27.69 12.34 -10.05
CA PHE A 341 26.45 13.01 -9.68
C PHE A 341 26.73 14.19 -8.75
N ALA A 342 26.29 15.37 -9.18
CA ALA A 342 26.34 16.60 -8.40
C ALA A 342 24.92 17.11 -8.10
N ASP A 343 24.78 17.81 -6.98
CA ASP A 343 23.54 18.43 -6.55
C ASP A 343 23.12 19.53 -7.54
N VAL A 344 21.92 19.43 -8.11
CA VAL A 344 21.38 20.47 -9.04
C VAL A 344 21.25 21.82 -8.33
N ASP A 345 20.76 21.81 -7.09
CA ASP A 345 20.73 22.96 -6.18
C ASP A 345 20.93 22.43 -4.76
N THR A 346 21.99 22.86 -4.08
CA THR A 346 22.39 22.35 -2.76
C THR A 346 21.39 22.68 -1.64
N VAL A 347 20.51 23.66 -1.83
CA VAL A 347 19.58 24.17 -0.82
C VAL A 347 18.15 23.74 -1.07
N ASN A 348 17.68 23.80 -2.32
CA ASN A 348 16.26 23.75 -2.68
C ASN A 348 15.84 22.52 -3.50
N SER A 349 16.78 21.69 -3.96
CA SER A 349 16.48 20.53 -4.82
C SER A 349 16.86 19.21 -4.16
N GLY A 350 15.98 18.22 -4.23
CA GLY A 350 16.27 16.83 -3.87
C GLY A 350 16.92 16.02 -5.00
N VAL A 351 17.34 16.66 -6.10
CA VAL A 351 17.83 16.01 -7.32
C VAL A 351 19.33 16.19 -7.49
N GLN A 352 19.99 15.14 -8.00
CA GLN A 352 21.35 15.19 -8.53
C GLN A 352 21.33 14.95 -10.04
N ALA A 353 22.30 15.55 -10.73
CA ALA A 353 22.52 15.33 -12.14
C ALA A 353 23.97 14.91 -12.40
N ASP A 354 24.14 14.06 -13.41
CA ASP A 354 25.43 13.75 -14.02
C ASP A 354 25.39 14.14 -15.49
N ALA A 355 26.50 14.70 -15.97
CA ALA A 355 26.75 14.99 -17.38
C ALA A 355 28.16 14.54 -17.79
N SER A 356 28.82 13.69 -16.99
CA SER A 356 30.19 13.23 -17.21
C SER A 356 30.28 11.78 -17.67
N ALA A 357 29.23 10.97 -17.47
CA ALA A 357 29.23 9.57 -17.87
C ALA A 357 29.54 9.38 -19.36
N THR A 358 30.40 8.40 -19.67
CA THR A 358 30.88 8.13 -21.03
C THR A 358 30.18 6.96 -21.71
N ALA A 359 29.44 6.15 -20.95
CA ALA A 359 28.66 5.02 -21.45
C ALA A 359 27.53 4.68 -20.49
N ILE A 360 26.51 3.99 -20.99
CA ILE A 360 25.41 3.40 -20.23
C ILE A 360 25.20 1.96 -20.69
N THR A 361 24.97 1.07 -19.73
CA THR A 361 24.60 -0.33 -19.97
C THR A 361 23.31 -0.68 -19.27
#